data_AF-A0A382NZW7-F1
#
_entry.id   AF-A0A382NZW7-F1
#
_cell.length_a   1.000
_cell.length_b   1.000
_cell.length_c   1.000
_cell.angle_alpha   90.00
_cell.angle_beta   90.00
_cell.angle_gamma   90.00
#
_symmetry.space_group_name_H-M   'P 1'
#
loop_
_entity.id
_entity.type
_entity.pdbx_description
1 polymer ?
#
loop_
_entity_poly.entity_id
_entity_poly.type
_entity_poly.pdbx_seq_one_letter_code
_entity_poly.pdbx_strand_id
1 'polypeptide(L)'
;WGETPHDLDSHLLTPIIDGNTYHIYYSSVGSYAGAPYAKLDTDDTNGYGPETITINQSFSGTYTYYIKNFNGASDGLKNSGAVAQIYSGESCAATIIEVPTDTDGSYWHVCNIDGASGDITVVNQIQNSAP
;
A
#
# COMPACT_ATOMS: atom_id res chain seq x y z
N TRP A 1 -8.95 6.85 5.84
CA TRP A 1 -10.01 7.10 4.82
C TRP A 1 -11.28 7.53 5.55
N GLY A 2 -12.40 7.76 4.86
CA GLY A 2 -13.69 8.10 5.49
C GLY A 2 -14.37 6.92 6.20
N GLU A 3 -15.64 7.10 6.58
CA GLU A 3 -16.47 6.04 7.20
C GLU A 3 -16.84 4.91 6.22
N THR A 4 -16.82 5.18 4.91
CA THR A 4 -17.11 4.20 3.86
C THR A 4 -16.09 4.32 2.72
N PRO A 5 -15.54 3.21 2.21
CA PRO A 5 -15.68 1.84 2.70
C PRO A 5 -15.10 1.69 4.11
N HIS A 6 -15.65 0.76 4.88
CA HIS A 6 -15.25 0.56 6.27
C HIS A 6 -13.82 0.02 6.36
N ASP A 7 -13.39 -0.78 5.38
CA ASP A 7 -12.13 -1.50 5.44
C ASP A 7 -11.33 -1.36 4.14
N LEU A 8 -10.18 -0.69 4.25
CA LEU A 8 -9.21 -0.52 3.17
C LEU A 8 -7.87 -1.14 3.58
N ASP A 9 -7.60 -2.31 3.02
CA ASP A 9 -6.38 -3.06 3.29
C ASP A 9 -5.19 -2.47 2.52
N SER A 10 -4.08 -2.28 3.22
CA SER A 10 -2.78 -1.94 2.69
C SER A 10 -2.05 -3.20 2.26
N HIS A 11 -1.53 -3.17 1.03
CA HIS A 11 -0.77 -4.26 0.47
C HIS A 11 0.56 -3.77 -0.08
N LEU A 12 1.62 -4.54 0.20
CA LEU A 12 2.95 -4.33 -0.36
C LEU A 12 3.46 -5.63 -0.99
N LEU A 13 3.81 -5.58 -2.27
CA LEU A 13 4.58 -6.63 -2.94
C LEU A 13 6.05 -6.24 -2.94
N THR A 14 6.92 -7.18 -2.56
CA THR A 14 8.36 -6.94 -2.56
C THR A 14 9.01 -7.34 -3.88
N PRO A 15 10.20 -6.80 -4.19
CA PRO A 15 11.11 -7.45 -5.14
C PRO A 15 11.56 -8.82 -4.60
N ILE A 16 12.41 -9.49 -5.36
CA ILE A 16 13.03 -10.75 -4.93
C ILE A 16 13.99 -10.46 -3.77
N ILE A 17 13.70 -11.05 -2.61
CA ILE A 17 14.54 -11.06 -1.41
C ILE A 17 14.84 -12.52 -1.11
N ASP A 18 16.12 -12.89 -0.99
CA ASP A 18 16.55 -14.26 -0.70
C ASP A 18 15.91 -15.33 -1.63
N GLY A 19 15.70 -14.96 -2.90
CA GLY A 19 15.15 -15.85 -3.94
C GLY A 19 13.62 -15.93 -4.02
N ASN A 20 12.88 -15.19 -3.18
CA ASN A 20 11.41 -15.19 -3.17
C ASN A 20 10.84 -13.77 -3.25
N THR A 21 9.62 -13.63 -3.77
CA THR A 21 8.80 -12.43 -3.57
C THR A 21 7.90 -12.64 -2.35
N TYR A 22 7.55 -11.54 -1.69
CA TYR A 22 6.70 -11.55 -0.52
C TYR A 22 5.53 -10.59 -0.71
N HIS A 23 4.40 -10.93 -0.10
CA HIS A 23 3.21 -10.11 -0.06
C HIS A 23 2.88 -9.79 1.40
N ILE A 24 2.95 -8.50 1.74
CA ILE A 24 2.65 -7.99 3.08
C ILE A 24 1.23 -7.43 3.07
N TYR A 25 0.39 -7.94 3.98
CA TYR A 25 -1.00 -7.52 4.21
C TYR A 25 -1.53 -8.14 5.52
N TYR A 26 -2.79 -7.90 5.90
CA TYR A 26 -3.35 -8.33 7.20
C TYR A 26 -3.07 -9.79 7.58
N SER A 27 -3.15 -10.74 6.63
CA SER A 27 -2.94 -12.16 6.92
C SER A 27 -1.47 -12.62 6.78
N SER A 28 -0.60 -11.75 6.30
CA SER A 28 0.83 -11.97 6.11
C SER A 28 1.57 -10.70 6.48
N VAL A 29 1.61 -10.41 7.79
CA VAL A 29 2.04 -9.09 8.30
C VAL A 29 3.52 -8.79 8.11
N GLY A 30 4.34 -9.76 7.70
CA GLY A 30 5.78 -9.57 7.50
C GLY A 30 6.60 -9.58 8.80
N SER A 31 7.86 -9.14 8.71
CA SER A 31 8.83 -9.17 9.81
C SER A 31 9.97 -8.19 9.54
N TYR A 32 10.56 -7.64 10.61
CA TYR A 32 11.79 -6.85 10.55
C TYR A 32 13.06 -7.66 10.77
N ALA A 33 12.95 -8.84 11.40
CA ALA A 33 14.09 -9.65 11.81
C ALA A 33 14.57 -10.63 10.71
N GLY A 34 13.78 -10.77 9.64
CA GLY A 34 14.07 -11.62 8.49
C GLY A 34 13.17 -11.22 7.33
N ALA A 35 13.38 -11.84 6.16
CA ALA A 35 12.57 -11.58 4.98
C ALA A 35 11.06 -11.61 5.32
N PRO A 36 10.29 -10.58 4.90
CA PRO A 36 10.63 -9.57 3.88
C PRO A 36 11.35 -8.31 4.38
N TYR A 37 11.73 -8.21 5.65
CA TYR A 37 12.27 -6.98 6.27
C TYR A 37 11.33 -5.75 6.16
N ALA A 38 10.05 -6.04 5.91
CA ALA A 38 8.96 -5.09 5.85
C ALA A 38 7.79 -5.66 6.66
N LYS A 39 6.97 -4.80 7.24
CA LYS A 39 5.89 -5.21 8.14
C LYS A 39 4.69 -4.28 8.06
N LEU A 40 3.50 -4.83 8.17
CA LEU A 40 2.28 -4.10 8.54
C LEU A 40 2.33 -3.80 10.05
N ASP A 41 2.49 -2.53 10.40
CA ASP A 41 2.65 -2.06 11.78
C ASP A 41 1.34 -1.81 12.50
N THR A 42 0.37 -1.28 11.77
CA THR A 42 -0.98 -0.97 12.26
C THR A 42 -1.96 -1.48 11.22
N ASP A 43 -2.87 -2.32 11.69
CA ASP A 43 -4.00 -2.90 10.96
C ASP A 43 -5.26 -2.35 11.63
N ASP A 44 -6.10 -1.62 10.89
CA ASP A 44 -7.33 -1.00 11.40
C ASP A 44 -8.54 -1.40 10.55
N THR A 45 -9.34 -2.33 11.09
CA THR A 45 -10.49 -2.93 10.43
C THR A 45 -11.81 -2.18 10.70
N ASN A 46 -11.79 -1.06 11.46
CA ASN A 46 -12.99 -0.37 11.93
C ASN A 46 -13.25 1.02 11.30
N GLY A 47 -12.71 1.28 10.11
CA GLY A 47 -12.81 2.58 9.43
C GLY A 47 -11.83 3.62 9.95
N TYR A 48 -11.80 4.78 9.30
CA TYR A 48 -10.90 5.91 9.59
C TYR A 48 -9.40 5.67 9.34
N GLY A 49 -8.91 4.43 9.39
CA GLY A 49 -7.48 4.16 9.33
C GLY A 49 -6.71 4.91 10.44
N PRO A 50 -5.36 5.00 10.36
CA PRO A 50 -4.52 4.56 9.26
C PRO A 50 -4.09 3.10 9.39
N GLU A 51 -3.90 2.45 8.24
CA GLU A 51 -2.99 1.32 8.14
C GLU A 51 -1.59 1.79 7.74
N THR A 52 -0.55 1.12 8.21
CA THR A 52 0.83 1.52 7.93
C THR A 52 1.71 0.31 7.68
N ILE A 53 2.40 0.30 6.55
CA ILE A 53 3.46 -0.65 6.23
C ILE A 53 4.80 0.08 6.25
N THR A 54 5.78 -0.47 6.98
CA THR A 54 7.16 0.03 6.99
C THR A 54 8.09 -0.98 6.33
N ILE A 55 8.96 -0.50 5.45
CA ILE A 55 10.10 -1.24 4.89
C ILE A 55 11.33 -0.86 5.72
N ASN A 56 11.79 -1.75 6.60
CA ASN A 56 12.95 -1.49 7.47
C ASN A 56 14.28 -1.72 6.73
N GLN A 57 14.30 -2.64 5.76
CA GLN A 57 15.43 -2.84 4.87
C GLN A 57 14.93 -3.03 3.45
N SER A 58 15.39 -2.16 2.54
CA SER A 58 15.07 -2.25 1.12
C SER A 58 16.09 -3.08 0.36
N PHE A 59 15.62 -3.73 -0.70
CA PHE A 59 16.42 -4.52 -1.63
C PHE A 59 16.18 -4.01 -3.05
N SER A 60 17.19 -4.06 -3.91
CA SER A 60 17.07 -3.57 -5.29
C SER A 60 15.94 -4.29 -6.04
N GLY A 61 15.16 -3.51 -6.80
CA GLY A 61 13.97 -3.96 -7.51
C GLY A 61 12.74 -3.16 -7.12
N THR A 62 11.59 -3.52 -7.67
CA THR A 62 10.35 -2.77 -7.47
C THR A 62 9.57 -3.28 -6.29
N TYR A 63 9.25 -2.39 -5.36
CA TYR A 63 8.17 -2.58 -4.41
C TYR A 63 6.88 -1.98 -4.98
N THR A 64 5.77 -2.71 -4.90
CA THR A 64 4.47 -2.25 -5.39
C THR A 64 3.53 -2.05 -4.21
N TYR A 65 3.08 -0.81 -4.00
CA TYR A 65 2.13 -0.47 -2.95
C TYR A 65 0.75 -0.20 -3.53
N TYR A 66 -0.26 -0.85 -2.95
CA TYR A 66 -1.65 -0.68 -3.37
C TYR A 66 -2.61 -0.86 -2.20
N ILE A 67 -3.80 -0.29 -2.38
CA ILE A 67 -4.92 -0.46 -1.44
C ILE A 67 -5.95 -1.40 -2.06
N LYS A 68 -6.51 -2.28 -1.26
CA LYS A 68 -7.66 -3.11 -1.64
C LYS A 68 -8.85 -2.71 -0.79
N ASN A 69 -10.00 -2.52 -1.42
CA ASN A 69 -11.26 -2.42 -0.69
C ASN A 69 -11.73 -3.84 -0.33
N PHE A 70 -11.67 -4.21 0.95
CA PHE A 70 -12.05 -5.54 1.43
C PHE A 70 -13.53 -5.83 1.21
N ASN A 71 -14.37 -4.81 1.42
CA ASN A 71 -15.82 -4.88 1.20
C ASN A 71 -16.20 -5.04 -0.29
N GLY A 72 -15.25 -4.83 -1.20
CA GLY A 72 -15.43 -4.95 -2.64
C GLY A 72 -15.92 -3.66 -3.30
N ALA A 73 -16.01 -3.68 -4.64
CA ALA A 73 -16.27 -2.49 -5.45
C ALA A 73 -17.58 -1.74 -5.13
N SER A 74 -18.57 -2.39 -4.51
CA SER A 74 -19.89 -1.79 -4.21
C SER A 74 -19.80 -0.59 -3.26
N ASP A 75 -18.81 -0.58 -2.37
CA ASP A 75 -18.61 0.51 -1.40
C ASP A 75 -17.67 1.60 -1.94
N GLY A 76 -17.13 1.40 -3.15
CA GLY A 76 -16.51 2.40 -4.02
C GLY A 76 -15.24 3.06 -3.47
N LEU A 77 -14.06 2.59 -3.90
CA LEU A 77 -12.77 3.25 -3.63
C LEU A 77 -12.78 4.74 -3.98
N LYS A 78 -13.40 5.09 -5.11
CA LYS A 78 -13.46 6.46 -5.62
C LYS A 78 -14.18 7.47 -4.72
N ASN A 79 -15.02 6.98 -3.81
CA ASN A 79 -15.79 7.81 -2.88
C ASN A 79 -15.19 7.80 -1.46
N SER A 80 -14.09 7.07 -1.25
CA SER A 80 -13.52 6.82 0.08
C SER A 80 -12.84 8.03 0.73
N GLY A 81 -12.45 9.02 -0.08
CA GLY A 81 -11.57 10.10 0.37
C GLY A 81 -10.22 9.59 0.91
N ALA A 82 -9.77 8.40 0.49
CA ALA A 82 -8.51 7.83 0.94
C ALA A 82 -7.33 8.68 0.45
N VAL A 83 -6.34 8.82 1.33
CA VAL A 83 -5.08 9.53 1.07
C VAL A 83 -3.94 8.61 1.49
N ALA A 84 -3.01 8.34 0.58
CA ALA A 84 -1.77 7.64 0.87
C ALA A 84 -0.66 8.67 1.11
N GLN A 85 0.07 8.50 2.21
CA GLN A 85 1.23 9.32 2.56
C GLN A 85 2.45 8.42 2.61
N ILE A 86 3.41 8.66 1.72
CA ILE A 86 4.61 7.84 1.60
C ILE A 86 5.81 8.68 2.02
N TYR A 87 6.59 8.15 2.95
CA TYR A 87 7.81 8.76 3.46
C TYR A 87 9.00 7.94 2.99
N SER A 88 10.05 8.60 2.49
CA SER A 88 11.29 7.93 2.06
C SER A 88 12.52 8.68 2.56
N GLY A 89 13.53 7.90 2.97
CA GLY A 89 14.77 8.42 3.52
C GLY A 89 14.60 9.19 4.84
N GLU A 90 15.44 10.19 5.06
CA GLU A 90 15.44 11.02 6.26
C GLU A 90 14.51 12.24 6.17
N SER A 91 13.85 12.44 5.02
CA SER A 91 12.95 13.57 4.79
C SER A 91 11.62 13.35 5.50
N CYS A 92 11.18 14.34 6.27
CA CYS A 92 9.82 14.34 6.82
C CYS A 92 8.75 14.75 5.78
N ALA A 93 9.15 15.08 4.54
CA ALA A 93 8.21 15.41 3.48
C ALA A 93 7.59 14.14 2.90
N ALA A 94 6.27 14.02 3.01
CA ALA A 94 5.52 12.93 2.42
C ALA A 94 5.22 13.18 0.93
N THR A 95 5.27 12.13 0.12
CA THR A 95 4.53 12.09 -1.14
C THR A 95 3.07 11.78 -0.82
N ILE A 96 2.17 12.72 -1.13
CA ILE A 96 0.74 12.61 -0.85
C ILE A 96 0.02 12.25 -2.15
N ILE A 97 -0.76 11.17 -2.13
CA ILE A 97 -1.52 10.69 -3.28
C ILE A 97 -2.96 10.49 -2.84
N GLU A 98 -3.89 11.18 -3.50
CA GLU A 98 -5.32 11.07 -3.24
C GLU A 98 -5.94 10.02 -4.16
N VAL A 99 -6.90 9.25 -3.64
CA VAL A 99 -7.60 8.22 -4.41
C VAL A 99 -8.27 8.83 -5.66
N PRO A 100 -8.18 8.19 -6.85
CA PRO A 100 -8.86 8.66 -8.04
C PRO A 100 -10.37 8.64 -7.86
N THR A 101 -11.06 9.66 -8.38
CA THR A 101 -12.52 9.81 -8.23
C THR A 101 -13.30 9.49 -9.52
N ASP A 102 -12.62 9.02 -10.57
CA ASP A 102 -13.15 8.93 -11.94
C ASP A 102 -13.54 7.51 -12.38
N THR A 103 -13.04 6.48 -11.68
CA THR A 103 -13.14 5.08 -12.09
C THR A 103 -13.55 4.18 -10.93
N ASP A 104 -14.31 3.13 -11.23
CA ASP A 104 -14.70 2.11 -10.25
C ASP A 104 -13.73 0.92 -10.25
N GLY A 105 -13.62 0.25 -9.10
CA GLY A 105 -12.80 -0.94 -8.93
C GLY A 105 -12.60 -1.27 -7.46
N SER A 106 -11.93 -2.40 -7.21
CA SER A 106 -11.66 -2.92 -5.86
C SER A 106 -10.21 -2.71 -5.42
N TYR A 107 -9.32 -2.30 -6.33
CA TYR A 107 -7.90 -2.09 -6.06
C TYR A 107 -7.48 -0.71 -6.53
N TRP A 108 -6.70 -0.01 -5.71
CA TRP A 108 -6.06 1.25 -6.05
C TRP A 108 -4.55 1.03 -6.06
N HIS A 109 -3.95 0.97 -7.26
CA HIS A 109 -2.51 0.97 -7.43
C HIS A 109 -1.98 2.37 -7.15
N VAL A 110 -1.38 2.53 -5.98
CA VAL A 110 -0.93 3.83 -5.49
C VAL A 110 0.37 4.24 -6.18
N CYS A 111 1.43 3.44 -6.00
CA CYS A 111 2.76 3.73 -6.53
C CYS A 111 3.64 2.48 -6.61
N ASN A 112 4.75 2.64 -7.33
CA ASN A 112 5.91 1.76 -7.27
C ASN A 112 7.07 2.49 -6.61
N ILE A 113 7.86 1.78 -5.81
CA ILE A 113 9.04 2.31 -5.12
C ILE A 113 10.26 1.54 -5.62
N ASP A 114 11.28 2.26 -6.09
CA ASP A 114 12.58 1.66 -6.39
C ASP A 114 13.29 1.33 -5.08
N GLY A 115 13.55 0.04 -4.83
CA GLY A 115 14.16 -0.41 -3.59
C GLY A 115 15.64 -0.09 -3.43
N ALA A 116 16.31 0.38 -4.49
CA ALA A 116 17.71 0.81 -4.44
C ALA A 116 17.85 2.31 -4.15
N SER A 117 17.04 3.16 -4.80
CA SER A 117 17.10 4.62 -4.62
C SER A 117 16.06 5.17 -3.63
N GLY A 118 14.96 4.45 -3.40
CA GLY A 118 13.80 4.95 -2.68
C GLY A 118 12.92 5.88 -3.52
N ASP A 119 13.16 5.99 -4.82
CA ASP A 119 12.37 6.84 -5.72
C ASP A 119 10.94 6.31 -5.85
N ILE A 120 9.97 7.22 -5.77
CA ILE A 120 8.55 6.91 -5.83
C ILE A 120 8.04 7.25 -7.24
N THR A 121 7.53 6.25 -7.94
CA THR A 121 6.79 6.40 -9.19
C THR A 121 5.30 6.30 -8.88
N VAL A 122 4.60 7.44 -8.87
CA VAL A 122 3.14 7.49 -8.67
C VAL A 122 2.43 6.84 -9.86
N VAL A 123 1.51 5.92 -9.59
CA VAL A 123 0.65 5.26 -10.60
C VAL A 123 -0.77 5.82 -10.52
N ASN A 124 -1.32 5.87 -9.31
CA ASN A 124 -2.63 6.43 -8.99
C ASN A 124 -3.78 5.94 -9.87
N GLN A 125 -4.01 4.63 -9.91
CA GLN A 125 -5.01 4.00 -10.77
C GLN A 125 -5.94 3.05 -10.01
N ILE A 126 -7.26 3.17 -10.21
CA ILE A 126 -8.23 2.17 -9.75
C ILE A 126 -8.40 1.08 -10.81
N GLN A 127 -8.48 -0.17 -10.37
CA GLN A 127 -8.58 -1.36 -11.22
C GLN A 127 -9.35 -2.51 -10.56
N ASN A 128 -9.68 -3.54 -11.36
CA ASN A 128 -10.52 -4.66 -10.94
C ASN A 128 -9.74 -5.89 -10.42
N SER A 129 -8.41 -5.89 -10.54
CA SER A 129 -7.52 -6.94 -10.06
C SER A 129 -6.34 -6.34 -9.30
N ALA A 130 -5.68 -7.14 -8.46
CA ALA A 130 -4.42 -6.71 -7.85
C ALA A 130 -3.38 -6.33 -8.93
N PRO A 131 -2.50 -5.34 -8.66
CA PRO A 131 -1.39 -4.99 -9.54
C PRO A 131 -0.41 -6.14 -9.81
#